data_AF-G8T848-F1
#
_entry.id   AF-G8T848-F1
#
_cell.length_a   1.000
_cell.length_b   1.000
_cell.length_c   1.000
_cell.angle_alpha   90.00
_cell.angle_beta   90.00
_cell.angle_gamma   90.00
#
_symmetry.space_group_name_H-M   'P 1'
#
loop_
_entity.id
_entity.type
_entity.pdbx_description
1 polymer ?
#
loop_
_entity_poly.entity_id
_entity_poly.type
_entity_poly.pdbx_seq_one_letter_code
_entity_poly.pdbx_strand_id
1 'polypeptide(L)'
;MKKKKNVPQAGSTANKSAQPAQPPPAAATAPQKPGPAASNGFKTFILLVASIISLLIFFALEPNKIWLDQRIMPYWQDYQEQKLNLDLEERKLARYQTDYIFAKNITGFFEKRGTVDKTLVLLPPTDYFREHGLQIHVPEPAVFYYYTGLKTIWANSPEANKATWYITARDGGLQFDSVTNQQALRDTIASFNKYKTSL
;
A
#
# COMPACT_ATOMS: atom_id res chain seq x y z
N MET A 1 17.23 43.98 -15.41
CA MET A 1 15.97 44.75 -15.32
C MET A 1 15.83 45.64 -16.56
N LYS A 2 14.91 45.33 -17.47
CA LYS A 2 14.59 46.18 -18.63
C LYS A 2 13.07 46.26 -18.77
N LYS A 3 12.50 47.40 -18.37
CA LYS A 3 11.11 47.80 -18.62
C LYS A 3 11.01 48.43 -20.00
N LYS A 4 10.10 47.95 -20.86
CA LYS A 4 9.46 48.67 -21.98
C LYS A 4 8.20 47.86 -22.37
N LYS A 5 7.09 48.39 -22.85
CA LYS A 5 6.41 49.71 -22.84
C LYS A 5 5.08 49.38 -23.55
N ASN A 6 3.94 49.62 -22.91
CA ASN A 6 2.62 49.41 -23.52
C ASN A 6 2.41 50.36 -24.71
N VAL A 7 1.82 49.85 -25.78
CA VAL A 7 1.22 50.62 -26.87
C VAL A 7 -0.23 50.11 -27.07
N PRO A 8 -1.23 50.99 -27.18
CA PRO A 8 -2.63 50.62 -27.32
C PRO A 8 -2.98 50.38 -28.80
N GLN A 9 -3.85 49.41 -29.07
CA GLN A 9 -4.43 49.21 -30.40
C GLN A 9 -5.93 49.48 -30.34
N ALA A 10 -6.35 50.45 -31.14
CA ALA A 10 -7.70 50.93 -31.30
C ALA A 10 -8.55 49.99 -32.18
N GLY A 11 -9.82 49.86 -31.79
CA GLY A 11 -10.99 49.94 -32.66
C GLY A 11 -11.06 49.04 -33.88
N SER A 12 -11.90 48.00 -33.80
CA SER A 12 -12.68 47.53 -34.94
C SER A 12 -14.15 47.47 -34.56
N THR A 13 -14.95 48.10 -35.40
CA THR A 13 -16.38 48.35 -35.32
C THR A 13 -17.22 47.17 -35.84
N ALA A 14 -18.39 47.04 -35.22
CA ALA A 14 -19.67 46.59 -35.77
C ALA A 14 -19.82 45.12 -36.23
N ASN A 15 -20.68 44.39 -35.51
CA ASN A 15 -21.94 44.00 -36.14
C ASN A 15 -23.03 43.76 -35.07
N LYS A 16 -24.13 44.51 -35.19
CA LYS A 16 -25.27 44.52 -34.27
C LYS A 16 -26.35 43.63 -34.87
N SER A 17 -26.33 42.34 -34.57
CA SER A 17 -27.41 41.42 -34.94
C SER A 17 -28.52 41.52 -33.88
N ALA A 18 -29.71 41.94 -34.31
CA ALA A 18 -30.89 42.03 -33.47
C ALA A 18 -31.28 40.65 -32.95
N GLN A 19 -31.28 40.51 -31.63
CA GLN A 19 -31.67 39.30 -30.91
C GLN A 19 -33.19 39.35 -30.68
N PRO A 20 -33.96 38.28 -31.00
CA PRO A 20 -35.40 38.25 -30.76
C PRO A 20 -35.72 38.33 -29.26
N ALA A 21 -36.76 39.10 -28.93
CA ALA A 21 -37.25 39.28 -27.56
C ALA A 21 -37.55 37.92 -26.89
N GLN A 22 -36.87 37.65 -25.77
CA GLN A 22 -37.20 36.54 -24.88
C GLN A 22 -38.57 36.79 -24.22
N PRO A 23 -39.48 35.80 -24.20
CA PRO A 23 -40.67 35.85 -23.36
C PRO A 23 -40.30 35.85 -21.86
N PRO A 24 -41.14 36.44 -21.00
CA PRO A 24 -40.85 36.61 -19.57
C PRO A 24 -40.62 35.26 -18.87
N PRO A 25 -39.74 35.21 -17.85
CA PRO A 25 -39.46 33.99 -17.12
C PRO A 25 -40.74 33.50 -16.42
N ALA A 26 -41.12 32.25 -16.72
CA ALA A 26 -42.15 31.55 -15.97
C ALA A 26 -41.74 31.50 -14.49
N ALA A 27 -42.71 31.75 -13.60
CA ALA A 27 -42.52 31.77 -12.16
C ALA A 27 -41.73 30.54 -11.68
N ALA A 28 -40.58 30.79 -11.04
CA ALA A 28 -39.79 29.75 -10.41
C ALA A 28 -40.65 29.04 -9.36
N THR A 29 -40.92 27.76 -9.60
CA THR A 29 -41.56 26.88 -8.62
C THR A 29 -40.64 26.80 -7.41
N ALA A 30 -41.15 27.17 -6.24
CA ALA A 30 -40.38 27.10 -5.00
C ALA A 30 -39.82 25.68 -4.80
N PRO A 31 -38.56 25.52 -4.34
CA PRO A 31 -38.00 24.20 -4.07
C PRO A 31 -38.87 23.50 -3.02
N GLN A 32 -39.51 22.40 -3.42
CA GLN A 32 -40.22 21.54 -2.49
C GLN A 32 -39.24 21.09 -1.41
N LYS A 33 -39.52 21.44 -0.15
CA LYS A 33 -38.81 20.87 0.99
C LYS A 33 -38.88 19.34 0.86
N PRO A 34 -37.75 18.60 0.90
CA PRO A 34 -37.81 17.15 0.96
C PRO A 34 -38.65 16.78 2.18
N GLY A 35 -39.74 16.05 1.94
CA GLY A 35 -40.57 15.51 3.02
C GLY A 35 -39.72 14.64 3.96
N PRO A 36 -40.13 14.47 5.22
CA PRO A 36 -39.38 13.65 6.17
C PRO A 36 -39.17 12.27 5.54
N ALA A 37 -37.90 11.83 5.47
CA ALA A 37 -37.55 10.51 4.96
C ALA A 37 -38.39 9.47 5.73
N ALA A 38 -39.27 8.78 5.02
CA ALA A 38 -40.08 7.71 5.61
C ALA A 38 -39.13 6.75 6.32
N SER A 39 -39.33 6.58 7.63
CA SER A 39 -38.42 5.83 8.49
C SER A 39 -38.41 4.36 8.08
N ASN A 40 -37.45 3.98 7.26
CA ASN A 40 -37.18 2.58 6.92
C ASN A 40 -36.66 1.78 8.13
N GLY A 41 -36.53 2.40 9.31
CA GLY A 41 -35.96 1.79 10.52
C GLY A 41 -36.59 0.45 10.90
N PHE A 42 -37.91 0.32 10.79
CA PHE A 42 -38.59 -0.96 11.09
C PHE A 42 -38.25 -2.06 10.06
N LYS A 43 -38.19 -1.72 8.77
CA LYS A 43 -37.77 -2.67 7.71
C LYS A 43 -36.30 -3.07 7.89
N THR A 44 -35.42 -2.11 8.16
CA THR A 44 -34.00 -2.36 8.45
C THR A 44 -33.83 -3.23 9.70
N PHE A 45 -34.63 -3.00 10.74
CA PHE A 45 -34.62 -3.82 11.95
C PHE A 45 -35.07 -5.26 11.66
N ILE A 46 -36.17 -5.44 10.91
CA ILE A 46 -36.62 -6.79 10.49
C ILE A 46 -35.53 -7.50 9.68
N LEU A 47 -34.88 -6.81 8.73
CA LEU A 47 -33.79 -7.39 7.93
C LEU A 47 -32.57 -7.76 8.78
N LEU A 48 -32.23 -6.96 9.78
CA LEU A 48 -31.17 -7.28 10.74
C LEU A 48 -31.51 -8.53 11.57
N VAL A 49 -32.73 -8.61 12.09
CA VAL A 49 -33.18 -9.79 12.84
C VAL A 49 -33.17 -11.03 11.93
N ALA A 50 -33.68 -10.91 10.71
CA ALA A 50 -33.66 -11.98 9.73
C ALA A 50 -32.25 -12.43 9.35
N SER A 51 -31.29 -11.50 9.24
CA SER A 51 -29.88 -11.84 8.93
C SER A 51 -29.20 -12.55 10.10
N ILE A 52 -29.44 -12.12 11.34
CA ILE A 52 -28.94 -12.82 12.54
C ILE A 52 -29.51 -14.24 12.60
N ILE A 53 -30.82 -14.41 12.41
CA ILE A 53 -31.46 -15.74 12.39
C ILE A 53 -30.86 -16.60 11.28
N SER A 54 -30.67 -16.04 10.08
CA SER A 54 -30.08 -16.76 8.96
C SER A 54 -28.64 -17.22 9.24
N LEU A 55 -27.82 -16.38 9.91
CA LEU A 55 -26.48 -16.76 10.36
C LEU A 55 -26.51 -17.88 11.40
N LEU A 56 -27.44 -17.82 12.36
CA LEU A 56 -27.60 -18.88 13.36
C LEU A 56 -27.98 -20.21 12.71
N ILE A 57 -28.93 -20.20 11.77
CA ILE A 57 -29.31 -21.40 11.00
C ILE A 57 -28.12 -21.90 10.19
N PHE A 58 -27.37 -21.00 9.54
CA PHE A 58 -26.18 -21.36 8.77
C PHE A 58 -25.16 -22.12 9.62
N PHE A 59 -24.84 -21.62 10.82
CA PHE A 59 -23.89 -22.28 11.73
C PHE A 59 -24.46 -23.48 12.48
N ALA A 60 -25.78 -23.67 12.50
CA ALA A 60 -26.41 -24.86 13.06
C ALA A 60 -26.23 -26.10 12.17
N LEU A 61 -25.91 -25.94 10.88
CA LEU A 61 -25.59 -27.03 9.97
C LEU A 61 -24.23 -27.65 10.34
N GLU A 62 -24.16 -28.98 10.45
CA GLU A 62 -22.96 -29.72 10.90
C GLU A 62 -21.65 -29.29 10.20
N PRO A 63 -21.58 -29.19 8.85
CA PRO A 63 -20.35 -28.78 8.19
C PRO A 63 -19.87 -27.38 8.60
N ASN A 64 -20.80 -26.45 8.79
CA ASN A 64 -20.50 -25.06 9.15
C ASN A 64 -20.17 -24.93 10.64
N LYS A 65 -20.80 -25.75 11.49
CA LYS A 65 -20.46 -25.86 12.89
C LYS A 65 -19.03 -26.33 13.08
N ILE A 66 -18.63 -27.38 12.36
CA ILE A 66 -17.24 -27.89 12.38
C ILE A 66 -16.27 -26.80 11.91
N TRP A 67 -16.59 -26.09 10.82
CA TRP A 67 -15.77 -24.98 10.35
C TRP A 67 -15.64 -23.85 11.40
N LEU A 68 -16.74 -23.47 12.06
CA LEU A 68 -16.74 -22.46 13.12
C LEU A 68 -15.85 -22.89 14.30
N ASP A 69 -16.03 -24.13 14.77
CA ASP A 69 -15.33 -24.70 15.92
C ASP A 69 -13.84 -24.96 15.65
N GLN A 70 -13.45 -25.26 14.40
CA GLN A 70 -12.06 -25.57 14.05
C GLN A 70 -11.27 -24.38 13.50
N ARG A 71 -11.93 -23.38 12.92
CA ARG A 71 -11.24 -22.24 12.27
C ARG A 71 -11.46 -20.93 13.00
N ILE A 72 -12.70 -20.62 13.38
CA ILE A 72 -13.04 -19.29 13.89
C ILE A 72 -12.81 -19.21 15.40
N MET A 73 -13.35 -20.14 16.17
CA MET A 73 -13.21 -20.14 17.63
C MET A 73 -11.75 -20.29 18.09
N PRO A 74 -10.93 -21.20 17.52
CA PRO A 74 -9.53 -21.33 17.91
C PRO A 74 -8.72 -20.10 17.53
N TYR A 75 -8.91 -19.56 16.32
CA TYR A 75 -8.26 -18.30 15.93
C TYR A 75 -8.58 -17.16 16.90
N TRP A 76 -9.83 -17.06 17.37
CA TRP A 76 -10.21 -16.03 18.33
C TRP A 76 -9.53 -16.24 19.69
N GLN A 77 -9.44 -17.47 20.16
CA GLN A 77 -8.73 -17.82 21.39
C GLN A 77 -7.24 -17.53 21.28
N ASP A 78 -6.58 -18.01 20.21
CA ASP A 78 -5.17 -17.75 19.91
C ASP A 78 -4.91 -16.24 19.80
N TYR A 79 -5.81 -15.50 19.16
CA TYR A 79 -5.70 -14.05 19.05
C TYR A 79 -5.79 -13.37 20.41
N GLN A 80 -6.72 -13.78 21.30
CA GLN A 80 -6.82 -13.22 22.65
C GLN A 80 -5.58 -13.55 23.47
N GLU A 81 -5.08 -14.79 23.40
CA GLU A 81 -3.88 -15.22 24.10
C GLU A 81 -2.65 -14.42 23.62
N GLN A 82 -2.46 -14.34 22.30
CA GLN A 82 -1.40 -13.50 21.72
C GLN A 82 -1.58 -12.04 22.08
N LYS A 83 -2.83 -11.54 22.11
CA LYS A 83 -3.14 -10.16 22.44
C LYS A 83 -2.72 -9.79 23.87
N LEU A 84 -2.91 -10.72 24.80
CA LEU A 84 -2.67 -10.50 26.22
C LEU A 84 -1.22 -10.81 26.63
N ASN A 85 -0.58 -11.77 25.96
CA ASN A 85 0.68 -12.34 26.45
C ASN A 85 1.91 -12.03 25.57
N LEU A 86 1.74 -11.66 24.30
CA LEU A 86 2.85 -11.35 23.39
C LEU A 86 2.86 -9.88 23.03
N ASP A 87 4.04 -9.27 22.97
CA ASP A 87 4.17 -7.92 22.44
C ASP A 87 3.92 -7.88 20.91
N LEU A 88 3.83 -6.68 20.33
CA LEU A 88 3.56 -6.53 18.90
C LEU A 88 4.70 -7.07 18.02
N GLU A 89 5.94 -6.98 18.45
CA GLU A 89 7.11 -7.43 17.68
C GLU A 89 7.27 -8.96 17.77
N GLU A 90 7.04 -9.56 18.93
CA GLU A 90 6.99 -11.01 19.15
C GLU A 90 5.90 -11.67 18.31
N ARG A 91 4.72 -11.03 18.19
CA ARG A 91 3.66 -11.51 17.28
C ARG A 91 4.09 -11.49 15.83
N LYS A 92 4.78 -10.43 15.38
CA LYS A 92 5.31 -10.36 14.01
C LYS A 92 6.39 -11.42 13.79
N LEU A 93 7.28 -11.60 14.76
CA LEU A 93 8.33 -12.61 14.73
C LEU A 93 7.75 -14.03 14.65
N ALA A 94 6.76 -14.36 15.47
CA ALA A 94 6.10 -15.67 15.44
C ALA A 94 5.38 -15.93 14.11
N ARG A 95 4.75 -14.89 13.53
CA ARG A 95 3.96 -15.00 12.30
C ARG A 95 4.79 -15.05 11.03
N TYR A 96 5.82 -14.21 10.94
CA TYR A 96 6.58 -13.97 9.72
C TYR A 96 8.01 -14.54 9.76
N GLN A 97 8.45 -14.99 10.95
CA GLN A 97 9.68 -15.76 11.15
C GLN A 97 10.91 -15.13 10.45
N THR A 98 11.62 -15.93 9.66
CA THR A 98 12.90 -15.60 9.03
C THR A 98 12.84 -14.36 8.16
N ASP A 99 11.75 -14.15 7.42
CA ASP A 99 11.58 -13.01 6.52
C ASP A 99 11.54 -11.69 7.29
N TYR A 100 10.87 -11.73 8.45
CA TYR A 100 10.80 -10.59 9.34
C TYR A 100 12.13 -10.32 10.04
N ILE A 101 12.83 -11.37 10.48
CA ILE A 101 14.19 -11.23 11.04
C ILE A 101 15.13 -10.61 10.00
N PHE A 102 15.09 -11.09 8.76
CA PHE A 102 15.88 -10.55 7.66
C PHE A 102 15.59 -9.07 7.42
N ALA A 103 14.30 -8.71 7.32
CA ALA A 103 13.90 -7.32 7.13
C ALA A 103 14.37 -6.43 8.30
N LYS A 104 14.18 -6.88 9.54
CA LYS A 104 14.63 -6.15 10.74
C LYS A 104 16.15 -6.00 10.80
N ASN A 105 16.92 -7.00 10.40
CA ASN A 105 18.38 -6.92 10.36
C ASN A 105 18.86 -5.86 9.37
N ILE A 106 18.25 -5.80 8.18
CA ILE A 106 18.53 -4.77 7.18
C ILE A 106 18.14 -3.39 7.72
N THR A 107 16.92 -3.24 8.24
CA THR A 107 16.45 -1.93 8.71
C THR A 107 17.24 -1.44 9.91
N GLY A 108 17.67 -2.33 10.80
CA GLY A 108 18.54 -2.01 11.94
C GLY A 108 19.87 -1.38 11.54
N PHE A 109 20.41 -1.68 10.36
CA PHE A 109 21.58 -0.98 9.83
C PHE A 109 21.31 0.50 9.54
N PHE A 110 20.13 0.81 8.97
CA PHE A 110 19.74 2.18 8.61
C PHE A 110 19.17 2.98 9.78
N GLU A 111 18.50 2.31 10.73
CA GLU A 111 18.02 2.91 11.99
C GLU A 111 19.19 3.47 12.79
N LYS A 112 20.26 2.67 12.95
CA LYS A 112 21.49 3.10 13.65
C LYS A 112 22.16 4.32 13.00
N ARG A 113 21.89 4.56 11.71
CA ARG A 113 22.41 5.72 10.95
C ARG A 113 21.44 6.89 10.91
N GLY A 114 20.20 6.72 11.35
CA GLY A 114 19.15 7.74 11.26
C GLY A 114 18.74 8.06 9.82
N THR A 115 18.89 7.12 8.87
CA THR A 115 18.63 7.36 7.44
C THR A 115 17.44 6.59 6.86
N VAL A 116 16.66 5.86 7.68
CA VAL A 116 15.56 5.00 7.22
C VAL A 116 14.61 5.72 6.25
N ASP A 117 14.13 6.91 6.62
CA ASP A 117 13.11 7.64 5.84
C ASP A 117 13.61 8.17 4.48
N LYS A 118 14.93 8.27 4.31
CA LYS A 118 15.60 8.83 3.11
C LYS A 118 16.24 7.75 2.23
N THR A 119 16.16 6.50 2.64
CA THR A 119 16.83 5.38 1.99
C THR A 119 15.86 4.64 1.09
N LEU A 120 16.29 4.34 -0.15
CA LEU A 120 15.64 3.38 -1.02
C LEU A 120 16.64 2.26 -1.31
N VAL A 121 16.37 1.06 -0.80
CA VAL A 121 17.29 -0.08 -0.91
C VAL A 121 16.90 -0.97 -2.08
N LEU A 122 17.82 -1.16 -3.02
CA LEU A 122 17.72 -2.21 -4.03
C LEU A 122 18.03 -3.56 -3.37
N LEU A 123 17.03 -4.42 -3.33
CA LEU A 123 17.18 -5.80 -2.86
C LEU A 123 17.28 -6.76 -4.05
N PRO A 124 18.24 -7.69 -4.04
CA PRO A 124 18.27 -8.75 -5.02
C PRO A 124 17.16 -9.78 -4.75
N PRO A 125 16.77 -10.58 -5.74
CA PRO A 125 15.78 -11.65 -5.55
C PRO A 125 16.24 -12.75 -4.58
N THR A 126 15.30 -13.52 -4.03
CA THR A 126 15.57 -14.72 -3.20
C THR A 126 16.58 -15.67 -3.84
N ASP A 127 16.44 -15.92 -5.15
CA ASP A 127 17.32 -16.87 -5.86
C ASP A 127 18.78 -16.41 -5.88
N TYR A 128 19.04 -15.10 -5.89
CA TYR A 128 20.40 -14.55 -5.77
C TYR A 128 21.03 -14.94 -4.42
N PHE A 129 20.30 -14.75 -3.32
CA PHE A 129 20.80 -15.12 -1.99
C PHE A 129 21.05 -16.63 -1.88
N ARG A 130 20.15 -17.45 -2.43
CA ARG A 130 20.30 -18.91 -2.42
C ARG A 130 21.55 -19.37 -3.17
N GLU A 131 21.83 -18.79 -4.34
CA GLU A 131 23.05 -19.11 -5.12
C GLU A 131 24.33 -18.69 -4.38
N HIS A 132 24.25 -17.67 -3.53
CA HIS A 132 25.36 -17.20 -2.69
C HIS A 132 25.38 -17.87 -1.29
N GLY A 133 24.68 -19.01 -1.13
CA GLY A 133 24.72 -19.82 0.09
C GLY A 133 23.88 -19.29 1.25
N LEU A 134 23.03 -18.29 1.02
CA LEU A 134 22.14 -17.71 2.03
C LEU A 134 20.71 -18.21 1.83
N GLN A 135 20.18 -18.96 2.81
CA GLN A 135 18.80 -19.43 2.82
C GLN A 135 17.85 -18.33 3.32
N ILE A 136 17.78 -17.23 2.56
CA ILE A 136 16.97 -16.06 2.89
C ILE A 136 15.88 -15.91 1.84
N HIS A 137 14.63 -15.80 2.29
CA HIS A 137 13.53 -15.37 1.44
C HIS A 137 13.40 -13.84 1.51
N VAL A 138 13.32 -13.20 0.34
CA VAL A 138 13.22 -11.75 0.21
C VAL A 138 11.76 -11.37 0.04
N PRO A 139 11.13 -10.71 1.03
CA PRO A 139 9.74 -10.35 0.92
C PRO A 139 9.51 -9.26 -0.14
N GLU A 140 8.28 -9.16 -0.62
CA GLU A 140 7.88 -8.09 -1.54
C GLU A 140 8.12 -6.70 -0.94
N PRO A 141 8.41 -5.66 -1.75
CA PRO A 141 8.68 -4.33 -1.24
C PRO A 141 7.59 -3.76 -0.33
N ALA A 142 6.32 -4.03 -0.64
CA ALA A 142 5.19 -3.60 0.17
C ALA A 142 5.17 -4.32 1.53
N VAL A 143 5.45 -5.62 1.55
CA VAL A 143 5.53 -6.43 2.77
C VAL A 143 6.74 -6.01 3.61
N PHE A 144 7.89 -5.78 2.98
CA PHE A 144 9.10 -5.27 3.63
C PHE A 144 8.84 -3.93 4.33
N TYR A 145 8.17 -3.00 3.62
CA TYR A 145 7.76 -1.72 4.18
C TYR A 145 6.79 -1.89 5.34
N TYR A 146 5.82 -2.80 5.23
CA TYR A 146 4.89 -3.10 6.32
C TYR A 146 5.61 -3.63 7.57
N TYR A 147 6.67 -4.44 7.41
CA TYR A 147 7.45 -4.96 8.52
C TYR A 147 8.26 -3.89 9.24
N THR A 148 8.86 -2.97 8.49
CA THR A 148 9.98 -2.16 9.01
C THR A 148 9.92 -0.67 8.73
N GLY A 149 9.05 -0.21 7.84
CA GLY A 149 8.99 1.18 7.38
C GLY A 149 10.10 1.58 6.41
N LEU A 150 11.10 0.71 6.15
CA LEU A 150 12.15 0.97 5.17
C LEU A 150 11.62 0.72 3.75
N LYS A 151 11.92 1.63 2.82
CA LYS A 151 11.56 1.49 1.41
C LYS A 151 12.58 0.62 0.69
N THR A 152 12.09 -0.40 0.03
CA THR A 152 12.90 -1.29 -0.81
C THR A 152 12.37 -1.33 -2.24
N ILE A 153 13.18 -1.82 -3.16
CA ILE A 153 12.81 -1.97 -4.56
C ILE A 153 13.52 -3.19 -5.15
N TRP A 154 12.85 -3.88 -6.08
CA TRP A 154 13.43 -4.98 -6.83
C TRP A 154 14.13 -4.50 -8.10
N ALA A 155 15.11 -5.30 -8.56
CA ALA A 155 15.89 -5.01 -9.75
C ALA A 155 15.06 -4.95 -11.05
N ASN A 156 13.94 -5.66 -11.12
CA ASN A 156 13.05 -5.66 -12.27
C ASN A 156 12.08 -4.46 -12.30
N SER A 157 12.05 -3.63 -11.25
CA SER A 157 11.21 -2.44 -11.22
C SER A 157 11.76 -1.35 -12.15
N PRO A 158 10.90 -0.65 -12.92
CA PRO A 158 11.33 0.49 -13.74
C PRO A 158 11.98 1.61 -12.91
N GLU A 159 11.71 1.66 -11.61
CA GLU A 159 12.28 2.65 -10.70
C GLU A 159 13.55 2.19 -10.00
N ALA A 160 14.10 1.01 -10.30
CA ALA A 160 15.27 0.45 -9.63
C ALA A 160 16.50 1.39 -9.65
N ASN A 161 16.64 2.19 -10.72
CA ASN A 161 17.70 3.20 -10.87
C ASN A 161 17.61 4.35 -9.85
N LYS A 162 16.51 4.49 -9.10
CA LYS A 162 16.34 5.50 -8.04
C LYS A 162 16.90 5.04 -6.69
N ALA A 163 17.36 3.79 -6.56
CA ALA A 163 17.90 3.27 -5.32
C ALA A 163 19.11 4.09 -4.86
N THR A 164 19.19 4.34 -3.56
CA THR A 164 20.32 5.05 -2.93
C THR A 164 21.31 4.07 -2.28
N TRP A 165 20.87 2.84 -2.05
CA TRP A 165 21.65 1.72 -1.51
C TRP A 165 21.31 0.44 -2.24
N TYR A 166 22.22 -0.53 -2.24
CA TYR A 166 21.94 -1.89 -2.67
C TYR A 166 22.59 -2.89 -1.71
N ILE A 167 22.01 -4.08 -1.64
CA ILE A 167 22.52 -5.17 -0.81
C ILE A 167 23.06 -6.27 -1.70
N THR A 168 24.26 -6.76 -1.38
CA THR A 168 24.87 -7.93 -2.02
C THR A 168 25.18 -9.01 -0.99
N ALA A 169 25.38 -10.23 -1.45
CA ALA A 169 25.84 -11.34 -0.64
C ALA A 169 27.34 -11.54 -0.86
N ARG A 170 28.14 -11.49 0.21
CA ARG A 170 29.59 -11.67 0.15
C ARG A 170 30.09 -12.39 1.40
N ASP A 171 30.96 -13.37 1.21
CA ASP A 171 31.61 -14.12 2.30
C ASP A 171 30.62 -14.71 3.34
N GLY A 172 29.44 -15.15 2.88
CA GLY A 172 28.38 -15.69 3.73
C GLY A 172 27.61 -14.65 4.55
N GLY A 173 27.76 -13.36 4.23
CA GLY A 173 27.06 -12.26 4.88
C GLY A 173 26.39 -11.28 3.92
N LEU A 174 25.66 -10.33 4.49
CA LEU A 174 25.06 -9.21 3.76
C LEU A 174 26.03 -8.03 3.73
N GLN A 175 26.33 -7.52 2.54
CA GLN A 175 27.09 -6.30 2.34
C GLN A 175 26.14 -5.17 1.91
N PHE A 176 26.33 -3.99 2.52
CA PHE A 176 25.51 -2.79 2.29
C PHE A 176 26.37 -1.73 1.62
N ASP A 177 26.07 -1.39 0.37
CA ASP A 177 26.83 -0.42 -0.40
C ASP A 177 25.95 0.77 -0.81
N SER A 178 26.48 1.98 -0.66
CA SER A 178 25.81 3.19 -1.12
C SER A 178 26.02 3.38 -2.62
N VAL A 179 25.02 3.94 -3.28
CA VAL A 179 25.12 4.28 -4.71
C VAL A 179 25.93 5.56 -4.84
N THR A 180 27.22 5.42 -5.14
CA THR A 180 28.12 6.54 -5.49
C THR A 180 28.26 6.72 -7.00
N ASN A 181 28.10 5.65 -7.77
CA ASN A 181 28.24 5.62 -9.22
C ASN A 181 26.99 5.00 -9.86
N GLN A 182 26.31 5.76 -10.72
CA GLN A 182 25.12 5.33 -11.44
C GLN A 182 25.38 4.19 -12.43
N GLN A 183 26.58 4.10 -12.99
CA GLN A 183 26.94 2.99 -13.86
C GLN A 183 27.04 1.69 -13.07
N ALA A 184 27.70 1.72 -11.91
CA ALA A 184 27.79 0.56 -11.03
C ALA A 184 26.40 0.09 -10.57
N LEU A 185 25.48 1.01 -10.26
CA LEU A 185 24.09 0.65 -9.94
C LEU A 185 23.41 -0.09 -11.11
N ARG A 186 23.55 0.40 -12.35
CA ARG A 186 22.98 -0.26 -13.53
C ARG A 186 23.56 -1.65 -13.75
N ASP A 187 24.87 -1.81 -13.55
CA ASP A 187 25.54 -3.10 -13.68
C ASP A 187 25.06 -4.08 -12.59
N THR A 188 24.86 -3.60 -11.37
CA THR A 188 24.27 -4.37 -10.26
C THR A 188 22.83 -4.78 -10.56
N ILE A 189 21.98 -3.86 -11.05
CA ILE A 189 20.61 -4.18 -11.47
C ILE A 189 20.61 -5.24 -12.57
N ALA A 190 21.47 -5.11 -13.58
CA ALA A 190 21.61 -6.09 -14.65
C ALA A 190 22.05 -7.46 -14.13
N SER A 191 22.94 -7.50 -13.12
CA SER A 191 23.34 -8.74 -12.45
C SER A 191 22.17 -9.39 -11.71
N PHE A 192 21.38 -8.62 -10.97
CA PHE A 192 20.23 -9.12 -10.21
C PHE A 192 19.08 -9.58 -11.10
N ASN A 193 18.88 -8.97 -12.27
CA ASN A 193 17.85 -9.38 -13.23
C ASN A 193 18.08 -10.75 -13.87
N LYS A 194 19.25 -11.37 -13.66
CA LYS A 194 19.50 -12.77 -14.04
C LYS A 194 18.72 -13.76 -13.18
N TYR A 195 18.30 -13.33 -11.98
CA TYR A 195 17.63 -14.16 -10.99
C TYR A 195 16.13 -13.93 -11.04
N LYS A 196 15.35 -14.99 -10.82
CA LYS A 196 13.90 -14.88 -10.83
C LYS A 196 13.43 -14.29 -9.50
N THR A 197 12.53 -13.31 -9.60
CA THR A 197 11.78 -12.85 -8.43
C THR A 197 10.74 -13.92 -8.06
N SER A 198 10.89 -14.52 -6.89
CA SER A 198 9.89 -15.40 -6.29
C SER A 198 8.94 -14.58 -5.43
N LEU A 199 7.65 -14.87 -5.52
CA LEU A 199 6.60 -14.39 -4.60
C LEU A 199 6.29 -15.48 -3.58
#